data_AF-A0A183GIY2-F1
#
_entry.id   AF-A0A183GIY2-F1
#
_cell.length_a   1.000
_cell.length_b   1.000
_cell.length_c   1.000
_cell.angle_alpha   90.00
_cell.angle_beta   90.00
_cell.angle_gamma   90.00
#
_symmetry.space_group_name_H-M   'P 1'
#
loop_
_entity.id
_entity.type
_entity.pdbx_description
1 polymer ?
#
loop_
_entity_poly.entity_id
_entity_poly.type
_entity_poly.pdbx_seq_one_letter_code
_entity_poly.pdbx_strand_id
1 'polypeptide(L)'
;MVLSRFRDGTARLVSGVRESKLRQWVPILLLFVLVVYLFMGSACFWFFEHHRHEQNVRKWYMNLAVNRRHFARSISSRIFNDTRNLLIIIDREQTERVQQLLVESLKRYEDRMELKTPDKKEWTFLNAFNYAYGLLLTLGHGAKVPETTGGQVSMEVTRN
;
A
#
# COMPACT_ATOMS: atom_id res chain seq x y z
N MET A 1 -49.90 -30.77 -28.13
CA MET A 1 -50.64 -29.48 -27.98
C MET A 1 -50.09 -28.58 -26.86
N VAL A 2 -49.51 -29.13 -25.79
CA VAL A 2 -48.91 -28.35 -24.68
C VAL A 2 -47.55 -27.74 -25.03
N LEU A 3 -46.73 -28.45 -25.80
CA LEU A 3 -45.38 -28.00 -26.19
C LEU A 3 -45.38 -26.75 -27.08
N SER A 4 -46.38 -26.62 -27.97
CA SER A 4 -46.54 -25.43 -28.82
C SER A 4 -46.93 -24.21 -27.99
N ARG A 5 -47.81 -24.36 -26.99
CA ARG A 5 -48.19 -23.27 -26.09
C ARG A 5 -47.03 -22.76 -25.24
N PHE A 6 -46.12 -23.65 -24.81
CA PHE A 6 -44.90 -23.23 -24.11
C PHE A 6 -43.92 -22.49 -25.03
N ARG A 7 -43.73 -22.98 -26.26
CA ARG A 7 -42.88 -22.32 -27.26
C ARG A 7 -43.41 -20.95 -27.67
N ASP A 8 -44.72 -20.80 -27.79
CA ASP A 8 -45.36 -19.53 -28.13
C ASP A 8 -45.32 -18.56 -26.95
N GLY A 9 -45.35 -19.07 -25.70
CA GLY A 9 -45.16 -18.29 -24.49
C GLY A 9 -43.74 -17.75 -24.33
N THR A 10 -42.71 -18.56 -24.61
CA THR A 10 -41.31 -18.12 -24.58
C THR A 10 -40.98 -17.17 -25.73
N ALA A 11 -41.53 -17.41 -26.93
CA ALA A 11 -41.39 -16.50 -28.06
C ALA A 11 -42.00 -15.12 -27.77
N ARG A 12 -43.16 -15.08 -27.09
CA ARG A 12 -43.80 -13.82 -26.67
C ARG A 12 -43.01 -13.07 -25.60
N LEU A 13 -42.46 -13.77 -24.61
CA LEU A 13 -41.57 -13.17 -23.60
C LEU A 13 -40.30 -12.57 -24.22
N VAL A 14 -39.65 -13.31 -25.13
CA VAL A 14 -38.46 -12.84 -25.84
C VAL A 14 -38.78 -11.66 -26.77
N SER A 15 -39.96 -11.65 -27.41
CA SER A 15 -40.40 -10.51 -28.23
C SER A 15 -40.80 -9.29 -27.40
N GLY A 16 -41.41 -9.48 -26.21
CA GLY A 16 -41.80 -8.39 -25.31
C GLY A 16 -40.61 -7.68 -24.67
N VAL A 17 -39.52 -8.41 -24.41
CA VAL A 17 -38.24 -7.80 -23.97
C VAL A 17 -37.62 -6.95 -25.09
N ARG A 18 -37.83 -7.31 -26.36
CA ARG A 18 -37.26 -6.64 -27.54
C ARG A 18 -37.87 -5.25 -27.82
N GLU A 19 -39.09 -4.96 -27.37
CA GLU A 19 -39.74 -3.63 -27.50
C GLU A 19 -39.58 -2.72 -26.26
N SER A 20 -38.97 -3.23 -25.19
CA SER A 20 -38.95 -2.52 -23.92
C SER A 20 -37.78 -1.52 -23.85
N LYS A 21 -38.09 -0.27 -23.44
CA LYS A 21 -37.11 0.76 -23.06
C LYS A 21 -36.04 0.21 -22.08
N LEU A 22 -36.32 -0.89 -21.39
CA LEU A 22 -35.40 -1.62 -20.50
C LEU A 22 -34.05 -1.96 -21.18
N ARG A 23 -34.02 -2.33 -22.46
CA ARG A 23 -32.75 -2.65 -23.14
C ARG A 23 -31.79 -1.45 -23.21
N GLN A 24 -32.31 -0.22 -23.21
CA GLN A 24 -31.51 1.00 -23.12
C GLN A 24 -30.97 1.27 -21.71
N TRP A 25 -31.66 0.79 -20.66
CA TRP A 25 -31.24 0.95 -19.26
C TRP A 25 -30.26 -0.14 -18.80
N VAL A 26 -30.23 -1.30 -19.45
CA VAL A 26 -29.27 -2.38 -19.18
C VAL A 26 -27.80 -1.89 -19.14
N PRO A 27 -27.26 -1.14 -20.12
CA PRO A 27 -25.88 -0.67 -20.06
C PRO A 27 -25.64 0.32 -18.91
N ILE A 28 -26.64 1.16 -18.57
CA ILE A 28 -26.55 2.10 -17.45
C ILE A 28 -26.50 1.33 -16.11
N LEU A 29 -27.34 0.30 -15.98
CA LEU A 29 -27.35 -0.58 -14.81
C LEU A 29 -26.03 -1.37 -14.68
N LEU A 30 -25.50 -1.89 -15.78
CA LEU A 30 -24.20 -2.57 -15.79
C LEU A 30 -23.06 -1.63 -15.41
N LEU A 31 -23.06 -0.40 -15.92
CA LEU A 31 -22.08 0.62 -15.55
C LEU A 31 -22.18 0.97 -14.06
N PHE A 32 -23.40 1.10 -13.54
CA PHE A 32 -23.61 1.34 -12.11
C PHE A 32 -23.08 0.18 -11.25
N VAL A 33 -23.40 -1.07 -11.60
CA VAL A 33 -22.88 -2.26 -10.89
C VAL A 33 -21.36 -2.31 -10.96
N LEU A 34 -20.76 -2.00 -12.11
CA LEU A 34 -19.31 -1.93 -12.29
C LEU A 34 -18.68 -0.87 -11.37
N VAL A 35 -19.29 0.30 -11.27
CA VAL A 35 -18.83 1.37 -10.36
C VAL A 35 -18.90 0.87 -8.91
N VAL A 36 -20.02 0.31 -8.48
CA VAL A 36 -20.15 -0.24 -7.10
C VAL A 36 -19.10 -1.30 -6.83
N TYR A 37 -18.86 -2.20 -7.80
CA TYR A 37 -17.85 -3.25 -7.70
C TYR A 37 -16.44 -2.67 -7.53
N LEU A 38 -16.08 -1.65 -8.31
CA LEU A 38 -14.78 -0.97 -8.18
C LEU A 38 -14.63 -0.28 -6.82
N PHE A 39 -15.68 0.40 -6.33
CA PHE A 39 -15.65 1.03 -5.00
C PHE A 39 -15.48 -0.01 -3.89
N MET A 40 -16.17 -1.15 -3.99
CA MET A 40 -16.07 -2.25 -3.03
C MET A 40 -14.67 -2.89 -3.03
N GLY A 41 -14.11 -3.18 -4.21
CA GLY A 41 -12.74 -3.69 -4.36
C GLY A 41 -11.70 -2.70 -3.82
N SER A 42 -11.87 -1.41 -4.10
CA SER A 42 -10.99 -0.35 -3.59
C SER A 42 -11.03 -0.26 -2.07
N ALA A 43 -12.22 -0.36 -1.47
CA ALA A 43 -12.39 -0.36 -0.02
C ALA A 43 -11.75 -1.60 0.62
N CYS A 44 -11.84 -2.76 -0.02
CA CYS A 44 -11.20 -4.00 0.43
C CYS A 44 -9.66 -3.84 0.47
N PHE A 45 -9.05 -3.39 -0.63
CA PHE A 45 -7.61 -3.14 -0.70
C PHE A 45 -7.16 -2.08 0.30
N TRP A 46 -7.91 -0.99 0.41
CA TRP A 46 -7.63 0.07 1.38
C TRP A 46 -7.67 -0.48 2.82
N PHE A 47 -8.71 -1.22 3.20
CA PHE A 47 -8.86 -1.74 4.55
C PHE A 47 -7.72 -2.69 4.96
N PHE A 48 -7.32 -3.61 4.08
CA PHE A 48 -6.28 -4.59 4.39
C PHE A 48 -4.86 -4.01 4.33
N GLU A 49 -4.56 -3.20 3.32
CA GLU A 49 -3.19 -2.77 3.06
C GLU A 49 -2.82 -1.45 3.77
N HIS A 50 -3.78 -0.56 4.00
CA HIS A 50 -3.50 0.77 4.57
C HIS A 50 -2.83 0.68 5.95
N HIS A 51 -3.43 -0.10 6.86
CA HIS A 51 -2.92 -0.21 8.22
C HIS A 51 -1.56 -0.90 8.28
N ARG A 52 -1.37 -1.98 7.51
CA ARG A 52 -0.10 -2.72 7.46
C ARG A 52 1.02 -1.83 6.89
N HIS A 53 0.73 -1.10 5.82
CA HIS A 53 1.71 -0.21 5.20
C HIS A 53 2.15 0.90 6.17
N GLU A 54 1.20 1.55 6.86
CA GLU A 54 1.50 2.59 7.84
C GLU A 54 2.39 2.05 8.98
N GLN A 55 2.10 0.85 9.50
CA GLN A 55 2.92 0.19 10.51
C GLN A 55 4.35 -0.10 10.01
N ASN A 56 4.49 -0.60 8.78
CA ASN A 56 5.79 -0.90 8.20
C ASN A 56 6.64 0.37 8.02
N VAL A 57 6.04 1.43 7.49
CA VAL A 57 6.69 2.74 7.32
C VAL A 57 7.13 3.30 8.67
N ARG A 58 6.23 3.30 9.67
CA ARG A 58 6.54 3.77 11.02
C ARG A 58 7.65 2.96 11.67
N LYS A 59 7.60 1.62 11.56
CA LYS A 59 8.63 0.72 12.08
C LYS A 59 9.98 0.99 11.42
N TRP A 60 10.01 1.23 10.11
CA TRP A 60 11.24 1.57 9.39
C TRP A 60 11.87 2.87 9.92
N TYR A 61 11.10 3.96 10.04
CA TYR A 61 11.60 5.23 10.56
C TYR A 61 12.07 5.12 12.02
N MET A 62 11.34 4.38 12.86
CA MET A 62 11.74 4.12 14.24
C MET A 62 13.06 3.34 14.31
N ASN A 63 13.19 2.26 13.53
CA ASN A 63 14.42 1.47 13.48
C ASN A 63 15.61 2.27 12.96
N LEU A 64 15.41 3.12 11.95
CA LEU A 64 16.46 4.00 11.44
C LEU A 64 16.96 4.95 12.54
N ALA A 65 16.04 5.58 13.29
CA ALA A 65 16.40 6.46 14.39
C ALA A 65 17.14 5.74 15.52
N VAL A 66 16.72 4.51 15.86
CA VAL A 66 17.40 3.67 16.87
C VAL A 66 18.79 3.25 16.40
N ASN A 67 18.92 2.78 15.15
CA ASN A 67 20.20 2.36 14.58
C ASN A 67 21.21 3.49 14.56
N ARG A 68 20.81 4.72 14.18
CA ARG A 68 21.68 5.90 14.24
C ARG A 68 22.21 6.15 15.65
N ARG A 69 21.33 6.12 16.65
CA ARG A 69 21.73 6.34 18.06
C ARG A 69 22.66 5.23 18.56
N HIS A 70 22.36 3.98 18.23
CA HIS A 70 23.20 2.84 18.60
C HIS A 70 24.58 2.94 17.96
N PHE A 71 24.64 3.29 16.68
CA PHE A 71 25.89 3.45 15.96
C PHE A 71 26.72 4.62 16.49
N ALA A 72 26.11 5.78 16.72
CA ALA A 72 26.76 6.94 17.34
C ALA A 72 27.32 6.61 18.73
N ARG A 73 26.57 5.87 19.56
CA ARG A 73 27.06 5.37 20.86
C ARG A 73 28.28 4.46 20.70
N SER A 74 28.22 3.50 19.77
CA SER A 74 29.31 2.56 19.53
C SER A 74 30.59 3.25 19.03
N ILE A 75 30.46 4.26 18.18
CA ILE A 75 31.59 5.07 17.72
C ILE A 75 32.16 5.85 18.89
N SER A 76 31.31 6.56 19.63
CA SER A 76 31.76 7.37 20.76
C SER A 76 32.49 6.53 21.81
N SER A 77 31.97 5.34 22.17
CA SER A 77 32.62 4.48 23.16
C SER A 77 33.95 3.92 22.64
N ARG A 78 34.08 3.61 21.35
CA ARG A 78 35.35 3.15 20.77
C ARG A 78 36.38 4.27 20.76
N ILE A 79 36.01 5.47 20.31
CA ILE A 79 36.93 6.62 20.27
C ILE A 79 37.45 6.94 21.68
N PHE A 80 36.58 6.94 22.68
CA PHE A 80 36.97 7.30 24.05
C PHE A 80 37.70 6.17 24.81
N ASN A 81 37.44 4.90 24.49
CA ASN A 81 38.05 3.77 25.19
C ASN A 81 39.37 3.29 24.56
N ASP A 82 39.56 3.46 23.24
CA ASP A 82 40.73 2.92 22.52
C ASP A 82 41.91 3.92 22.49
N THR A 83 41.69 5.20 22.81
CA THR A 83 42.76 6.18 22.98
C THR A 83 43.46 5.99 24.33
N ARG A 84 44.41 5.04 24.38
CA ARG A 84 45.22 4.66 25.56
C ARG A 84 45.92 5.80 26.33
N ASN A 85 45.97 7.03 25.80
CA ASN A 85 46.60 8.20 26.43
C ASN A 85 45.68 9.43 26.53
N LEU A 86 44.42 9.35 26.09
CA LEU A 86 43.43 10.40 26.33
C LEU A 86 42.48 9.90 27.41
N LEU A 87 42.94 10.04 28.66
CA LEU A 87 42.08 10.05 29.84
C LEU A 87 41.27 11.36 29.79
N ILE A 88 40.47 11.57 28.73
CA ILE A 88 39.48 12.63 28.77
C ILE A 88 38.48 12.16 29.81
N ILE A 89 38.49 12.80 30.96
CA ILE A 89 37.38 12.75 31.90
C ILE A 89 36.24 13.47 31.18
N ILE A 90 35.54 12.75 30.29
CA ILE A 90 34.40 13.31 29.58
C ILE A 90 33.26 13.29 30.57
N ASP A 91 32.92 14.46 31.08
CA ASP A 91 31.66 14.67 31.78
C ASP A 91 30.51 14.09 30.94
N ARG A 92 29.52 13.49 31.60
CA ARG A 92 28.41 12.80 30.91
C ARG A 92 27.72 13.71 29.90
N GLU A 93 27.64 15.00 30.21
CA GLU A 93 27.09 16.03 29.32
C GLU A 93 27.89 16.18 28.01
N GLN A 94 29.22 16.17 28.08
CA GLN A 94 30.08 16.27 26.89
C GLN A 94 29.98 15.02 26.01
N THR A 95 29.83 13.84 26.63
CA THR A 95 29.59 12.59 25.91
C THR A 95 28.26 12.65 25.14
N GLU A 96 27.21 13.15 25.79
CA GLU A 96 25.89 13.30 25.17
C GLU A 96 25.91 14.31 24.01
N ARG A 97 26.61 15.45 24.17
CA ARG A 97 26.81 16.43 23.09
C ARG A 97 27.51 15.83 21.88
N VAL A 98 28.61 15.09 22.08
CA VAL A 98 29.32 14.42 20.98
C VAL A 98 28.44 13.36 20.31
N GLN A 99 27.69 12.57 21.08
CA GLN A 99 26.74 11.61 20.52
C GLN A 99 25.66 12.28 19.68
N GLN A 100 25.12 13.43 20.11
CA GLN A 100 24.15 14.20 19.33
C GLN A 100 24.75 14.71 18.01
N LEU A 101 25.97 15.27 18.05
CA LEU A 101 26.68 15.72 16.85
C LEU A 101 26.94 14.56 15.87
N LEU A 102 27.30 13.38 16.38
CA LEU A 102 27.45 12.17 15.55
C LEU A 102 26.13 11.72 14.92
N VAL A 103 25.02 11.78 15.65
CA VAL A 103 23.69 11.47 15.09
C VAL A 103 23.32 12.46 13.98
N GLU A 104 23.62 13.75 14.15
CA GLU A 104 23.36 14.77 13.14
C GLU A 104 24.24 14.59 11.90
N SER A 105 25.54 14.30 12.08
CA SER A 105 26.45 14.07 10.96
C SER A 105 26.08 12.81 10.18
N LEU A 106 25.69 11.73 10.87
CA LEU A 106 25.16 10.52 10.25
C LEU A 106 23.88 10.81 9.46
N LYS A 107 22.95 11.58 10.03
CA LYS A 107 21.74 12.00 9.31
C LYS A 107 22.09 12.78 8.03
N ARG A 108 23.01 13.73 8.10
CA ARG A 108 23.46 14.52 6.95
C ARG A 108 24.18 13.68 5.89
N TYR A 109 24.88 12.63 6.31
CA TYR A 109 25.52 11.67 5.41
C TYR A 109 24.48 10.76 4.74
N GLU A 110 23.52 10.24 5.49
CA GLU A 110 22.38 9.48 4.98
C GLU A 110 21.57 10.28 3.94
N ASP A 111 21.33 11.56 4.19
CA ASP A 111 20.61 12.46 3.26
C ASP A 111 21.35 12.66 1.92
N ARG A 112 22.68 12.42 1.88
CA ARG A 112 23.48 12.46 0.66
C ARG A 112 23.56 11.12 -0.05
N MET A 113 23.16 10.03 0.61
CA MET A 113 23.11 8.70 0.02
C MET A 113 21.71 8.42 -0.53
N GLU A 114 21.64 7.73 -1.66
CA GLU A 114 20.37 7.22 -2.20
C GLU A 114 19.90 5.99 -1.42
N LEU A 115 19.47 6.19 -0.17
CA LEU A 115 18.86 5.13 0.62
C LEU A 115 17.51 4.76 0.01
N LYS A 116 17.28 3.46 -0.22
CA LYS A 116 15.94 2.94 -0.53
C LYS A 116 15.04 3.12 0.69
N THR A 117 14.38 4.27 0.79
CA THR A 117 13.32 4.52 1.77
C THR A 117 12.08 3.71 1.38
N PRO A 118 11.26 3.27 2.35
CA PRO A 118 9.97 2.68 2.04
C PRO A 118 9.18 3.63 1.14
N ASP A 119 8.58 3.10 0.08
CA ASP A 119 7.85 3.91 -0.89
C ASP A 119 6.73 4.68 -0.14
N LYS A 120 6.76 6.01 -0.27
CA LYS A 120 5.75 6.90 0.32
C LYS A 120 4.43 6.84 -0.42
N LYS A 121 4.32 6.08 -1.52
CA LYS A 121 3.05 5.88 -2.20
C LYS A 121 2.10 5.05 -1.33
N GLU A 122 1.49 5.74 -0.38
CA GLU A 122 0.50 5.20 0.55
C GLU A 122 -0.62 4.46 -0.18
N TRP A 123 -1.14 3.41 0.47
CA TRP A 123 -2.44 2.84 0.14
C TRP A 123 -3.53 3.82 0.57
N THR A 124 -3.65 4.95 -0.14
CA THR A 124 -4.81 5.83 -0.06
C THR A 124 -5.95 5.23 -0.87
N PHE A 125 -7.18 5.63 -0.56
CA PHE A 125 -8.36 5.14 -1.28
C PHE A 125 -8.25 5.37 -2.80
N LEU A 126 -7.79 6.54 -3.24
CA LEU A 126 -7.60 6.84 -4.66
C LEU A 126 -6.53 5.96 -5.32
N ASN A 127 -5.45 5.66 -4.59
CA ASN A 127 -4.41 4.75 -5.08
C ASN A 127 -4.92 3.30 -5.16
N ALA A 128 -5.73 2.88 -4.18
CA ALA A 128 -6.39 1.58 -4.20
C ALA A 128 -7.42 1.48 -5.35
N PHE A 129 -8.13 2.57 -5.65
CA PHE A 129 -9.05 2.66 -6.77
C PHE A 129 -8.34 2.57 -8.12
N ASN A 130 -7.28 3.37 -8.31
CA ASN A 130 -6.46 3.30 -9.52
C ASN A 130 -5.87 1.89 -9.71
N TYR A 131 -5.50 1.23 -8.61
CA TYR A 131 -5.03 -0.15 -8.64
C TYR A 131 -6.12 -1.13 -9.06
N ALA A 132 -7.31 -1.07 -8.44
CA ALA A 132 -8.45 -1.93 -8.78
C ALA A 132 -8.92 -1.72 -10.24
N TYR A 133 -8.97 -0.48 -10.69
CA TYR A 133 -9.26 -0.12 -12.08
C TYR A 133 -8.20 -0.68 -13.04
N GLY A 134 -6.91 -0.56 -12.68
CA GLY A 134 -5.80 -1.11 -13.45
C GLY A 134 -5.80 -2.64 -13.52
N LEU A 135 -6.27 -3.33 -12.47
CA LEU A 135 -6.48 -4.78 -12.48
C LEU A 135 -7.58 -5.17 -13.46
N LEU A 136 -8.71 -4.45 -13.45
CA LEU A 136 -9.83 -4.69 -14.35
C LEU A 136 -9.44 -4.51 -15.82
N LEU A 137 -8.64 -3.48 -16.12
CA LEU A 137 -8.11 -3.26 -17.46
C LEU A 137 -6.96 -4.19 -17.84
N THR A 138 -6.53 -5.10 -16.95
CA THR A 138 -5.38 -5.99 -17.14
C THR A 138 -4.06 -5.28 -17.45
N LEU A 139 -3.97 -3.98 -17.15
CA LEU A 139 -2.79 -3.16 -17.40
C LEU A 139 -1.61 -3.59 -16.52
N GLY A 140 -1.90 -4.14 -15.33
CA GLY A 140 -0.88 -4.68 -14.42
C GLY A 140 0.18 -3.64 -14.04
N HIS A 141 -0.15 -2.73 -13.12
CA HIS A 141 0.70 -1.57 -12.81
C HIS A 141 2.11 -1.91 -12.32
N GLY A 142 2.38 -3.14 -11.83
CA GLY A 142 3.71 -3.68 -11.47
C GLY A 142 4.45 -2.98 -10.31
N ALA A 143 4.15 -1.73 -10.04
CA ALA A 143 4.79 -0.87 -9.05
C ALA A 143 4.17 -1.01 -7.65
N LYS A 144 2.97 -1.58 -7.54
CA LYS A 144 2.28 -1.85 -6.27
C LYS A 144 1.61 -3.21 -6.33
N VAL A 145 1.88 -4.04 -5.33
CA VAL A 145 1.28 -5.36 -5.17
C VAL A 145 0.82 -5.47 -3.71
N PRO A 146 -0.38 -6.00 -3.43
CA PRO A 146 -0.81 -6.25 -2.07
C PRO A 146 0.13 -7.26 -1.40
N GLU A 147 0.64 -6.91 -0.22
CA GLU A 147 1.53 -7.77 0.57
C GLU A 147 0.73 -8.62 1.55
N THR A 148 -0.49 -8.22 1.90
CA THR A 148 -1.32 -8.96 2.85
C THR A 148 -2.03 -10.13 2.17
N THR A 149 -2.20 -11.23 2.91
CA THR A 149 -2.96 -12.39 2.45
C THR A 149 -4.39 -12.01 2.06
N GLY A 150 -5.03 -11.10 2.80
CA GLY A 150 -6.37 -10.60 2.47
C GLY A 150 -6.41 -9.83 1.15
N GLY A 151 -5.43 -8.95 0.90
CA GLY A 151 -5.29 -8.24 -0.37
C GLY A 151 -5.03 -9.18 -1.55
N GLN A 152 -4.22 -10.23 -1.36
CA GLN A 152 -3.94 -11.23 -2.40
C GLN A 152 -5.19 -12.04 -2.77
N VAL A 153 -5.98 -12.48 -1.80
CA VAL A 153 -7.26 -13.16 -2.05
C VAL A 153 -8.23 -12.24 -2.77
N SER A 154 -8.34 -10.97 -2.35
CA SER A 154 -9.19 -10.00 -3.03
C SER A 154 -8.76 -9.75 -4.48
N MET A 155 -7.46 -9.75 -4.74
CA MET A 155 -6.91 -9.62 -6.10
C MET A 155 -7.27 -10.81 -6.98
N GLU A 156 -7.18 -12.03 -6.44
CA GLU A 156 -7.55 -13.25 -7.18
C GLU A 156 -9.04 -13.27 -7.55
N VAL A 157 -9.91 -12.87 -6.62
CA VAL A 157 -11.36 -12.73 -6.88
C VAL A 157 -11.67 -11.67 -7.94
N THR A 158 -10.85 -10.62 -8.05
CA THR A 158 -11.05 -9.56 -9.05
C THR A 158 -10.56 -9.97 -10.45
N ARG A 159 -9.72 -11.01 -10.53
CA ARG A 159 -9.12 -11.48 -11.78
C ARG A 159 -9.93 -12.58 -12.48
N ASN A 160 -10.69 -13.36 -11.72
CA ASN A 160 -11.54 -14.47 -12.21
C ASN A 160 -12.95 -13.99 -12.57
#